data_AF-A0A2Z5N3F7-F1
#
_entry.id   AF-A0A2Z5N3F7-F1
#
_cell.length_a   1.000
_cell.length_b   1.000
_cell.length_c   1.000
_cell.angle_alpha   90.00
_cell.angle_beta   90.00
_cell.angle_gamma   90.00
#
_symmetry.space_group_name_H-M   'P 1'
#
loop_
_entity.id
_entity.type
_entity.pdbx_description
1 polymer ?
#
loop_
_entity_poly.entity_id
_entity_poly.type
_entity_poly.pdbx_seq_one_letter_code
_entity_poly.pdbx_strand_id
1 'polypeptide(L)'
;MNAADRRHGALTDFLALTDGLSIARIAQTLRCCSRTVRNYVAGRSPIPWHRIEVLRLLALESNRAAHETATPGERADAPSPVRANIEPDPNAPDVPPDEMLAWVGVHAPHYLSSQRSLTHYIRGWNVVDKIRRAKSEGTFTAVLAKWRTLVPDLPRAWRSGPLWTGIGPPAYVPP
;
A
#
# COMPACT_ATOMS: atom_id res chain seq x y z
N MET A 1 -1.20 -29.95 12.18
CA MET A 1 -1.90 -28.89 11.40
C MET A 1 -1.65 -29.17 9.92
N ASN A 2 -2.69 -29.54 9.17
CA ASN A 2 -2.56 -30.12 7.82
C ASN A 2 -2.15 -29.09 6.77
N ALA A 3 -1.16 -29.42 5.93
CA ALA A 3 -0.66 -28.57 4.84
C ALA A 3 -1.69 -28.31 3.71
N ALA A 4 -2.87 -28.94 3.77
CA ALA A 4 -3.95 -28.82 2.79
C ALA A 4 -4.64 -27.44 2.80
N ASP A 5 -4.67 -26.75 3.95
CA ASP A 5 -5.34 -25.45 4.11
C ASP A 5 -4.68 -24.30 3.34
N ARG A 6 -3.45 -24.49 2.84
CA ARG A 6 -2.72 -23.44 2.10
C ARG A 6 -3.09 -23.36 0.62
N ARG A 7 -3.84 -24.34 0.08
CA ARG A 7 -4.13 -24.43 -1.37
C ARG A 7 -5.47 -23.79 -1.75
N HIS A 8 -6.36 -23.61 -0.77
CA HIS A 8 -7.71 -23.12 -0.99
C HIS A 8 -7.99 -21.88 -0.12
N GLY A 9 -8.78 -20.95 -0.67
CA GLY A 9 -9.25 -19.79 0.06
C GLY A 9 -10.60 -20.03 0.73
N ALA A 10 -10.94 -19.15 1.67
CA ALA A 10 -12.20 -19.22 2.41
C ALA A 10 -13.39 -18.76 1.56
N LEU A 11 -14.55 -19.42 1.75
CA LEU A 11 -15.81 -19.00 1.12
C LEU A 11 -16.25 -17.61 1.57
N THR A 12 -16.04 -17.26 2.84
CA THR A 12 -16.35 -15.93 3.38
C THR A 12 -15.65 -14.82 2.63
N ASP A 13 -14.36 -15.00 2.35
CA ASP A 13 -13.55 -14.03 1.59
C ASP A 13 -14.05 -13.90 0.15
N PHE A 14 -14.39 -15.04 -0.47
CA PHE A 14 -14.94 -15.05 -1.82
C PHE A 14 -16.25 -14.26 -1.90
N LEU A 15 -17.17 -14.49 -0.96
CA LEU A 15 -18.45 -13.80 -0.90
C LEU A 15 -18.26 -12.30 -0.64
N ALA A 16 -17.39 -11.92 0.30
CA ALA A 16 -17.10 -10.52 0.58
C ALA A 16 -16.51 -9.78 -0.63
N LEU A 17 -15.60 -10.41 -1.37
CA LEU A 17 -14.94 -9.82 -2.54
C LEU A 17 -15.81 -9.80 -3.80
N THR A 18 -16.89 -10.58 -3.82
CA THR A 18 -17.81 -10.67 -4.96
C THR A 18 -19.20 -10.13 -4.66
N ASP A 19 -19.38 -9.52 -3.48
CA ASP A 19 -20.64 -8.94 -3.07
C ASP A 19 -21.12 -7.90 -4.11
N GLY A 20 -22.41 -7.96 -4.43
CA GLY A 20 -23.02 -7.14 -5.47
C GLY A 20 -22.62 -7.47 -6.93
N LEU A 21 -21.71 -8.42 -7.19
CA LEU A 21 -21.35 -8.83 -8.56
C LEU A 21 -22.25 -9.97 -9.06
N SER A 22 -22.62 -9.90 -10.34
CA SER A 22 -23.32 -11.01 -11.00
C SER A 22 -22.38 -12.21 -11.20
N ILE A 23 -22.94 -13.43 -11.15
CA ILE A 23 -22.20 -14.67 -11.43
C ILE A 23 -21.48 -14.62 -12.79
N ALA A 24 -22.09 -14.00 -13.80
CA ALA A 24 -21.49 -13.83 -15.11
C ALA A 24 -20.26 -12.91 -15.05
N ARG A 25 -20.33 -11.80 -14.29
CA ARG A 25 -19.21 -10.88 -14.10
C ARG A 25 -18.06 -11.56 -13.36
N ILE A 26 -18.35 -12.30 -12.29
CA ILE A 26 -17.35 -13.05 -11.53
C ILE A 26 -16.66 -14.09 -12.43
N ALA A 27 -17.44 -14.82 -13.23
CA ALA A 27 -16.93 -15.83 -14.17
C ALA A 27 -16.01 -15.21 -15.22
N GLN A 28 -16.37 -14.05 -15.75
CA GLN A 28 -15.56 -13.28 -16.70
C GLN A 28 -14.24 -12.83 -16.05
N THR A 29 -14.29 -12.24 -14.86
CA THR A 29 -13.12 -11.79 -14.10
C THR A 29 -12.16 -12.94 -13.83
N LEU A 30 -12.68 -14.09 -13.38
CA LEU A 30 -11.88 -15.27 -13.08
C LEU A 30 -11.58 -16.12 -14.32
N ARG A 31 -12.00 -15.74 -15.53
CA ARG A 31 -11.79 -16.53 -16.76
C ARG A 31 -12.22 -18.00 -16.58
N CYS A 32 -13.38 -18.23 -15.97
CA CYS A 32 -13.95 -19.55 -15.76
C CYS A 32 -15.43 -19.58 -16.15
N CYS A 33 -16.07 -20.75 -16.08
CA CYS A 33 -17.48 -20.86 -16.41
C CYS A 33 -18.37 -20.49 -15.20
N SER A 34 -19.57 -19.98 -15.47
CA SER A 34 -20.55 -19.62 -14.41
C SER A 34 -20.93 -20.80 -13.52
N ARG A 35 -20.86 -22.04 -14.03
CA ARG A 35 -21.07 -23.26 -13.23
C ARG A 35 -20.04 -23.37 -12.10
N THR A 36 -18.77 -23.08 -12.38
CA THR A 36 -17.70 -23.10 -11.38
C THR A 36 -17.95 -22.08 -10.28
N VAL A 37 -18.34 -20.85 -10.65
CA VAL A 37 -18.69 -19.80 -9.67
C VAL A 37 -19.87 -20.23 -8.79
N ARG A 38 -20.94 -20.81 -9.37
CA ARG A 38 -22.07 -21.33 -8.59
C ARG A 38 -21.66 -22.43 -7.62
N ASN A 39 -20.70 -23.26 -7.99
CA ASN A 39 -20.18 -24.30 -7.10
C ASN A 39 -19.35 -23.73 -5.96
N TYR A 40 -18.58 -22.67 -6.20
CA TYR A 40 -17.88 -21.93 -5.13
C TYR A 40 -18.87 -21.32 -4.15
N VAL A 41 -19.85 -20.54 -4.63
CA VAL A 41 -20.86 -19.88 -3.79
C VAL A 41 -21.63 -20.90 -2.95
N ALA A 42 -21.98 -22.05 -3.53
CA ALA A 42 -22.70 -23.11 -2.83
C ALA A 42 -21.80 -24.03 -1.97
N GLY A 43 -20.50 -23.75 -1.86
CA GLY A 43 -19.55 -24.58 -1.11
C GLY A 43 -19.33 -26.00 -1.67
N ARG A 44 -19.78 -26.27 -2.90
CA ARG A 44 -19.67 -27.59 -3.57
C ARG A 44 -18.30 -27.86 -4.17
N SER A 45 -17.46 -26.84 -4.29
CA SER A 45 -16.09 -26.99 -4.78
C SER A 45 -15.17 -26.07 -3.99
N PRO A 46 -13.97 -26.55 -3.61
CA PRO A 46 -13.02 -25.74 -2.89
C PRO A 46 -12.51 -24.63 -3.83
N ILE A 47 -12.34 -23.43 -3.27
CA ILE A 47 -11.93 -22.25 -4.05
C ILE A 47 -10.41 -22.20 -4.03
N PRO A 48 -9.70 -22.28 -5.16
CA PRO A 48 -8.24 -22.16 -5.14
C PRO A 48 -7.79 -20.80 -4.59
N TRP A 49 -6.75 -20.78 -3.76
CA TRP A 49 -6.25 -19.54 -3.12
C TRP A 49 -5.98 -18.43 -4.15
N HIS A 50 -5.38 -18.76 -5.29
CA HIS A 50 -5.06 -17.77 -6.34
C HIS A 50 -6.29 -17.04 -6.89
N ARG A 51 -7.49 -17.64 -6.81
CA ARG A 51 -8.74 -16.99 -7.26
C ARG A 51 -9.16 -15.89 -6.29
N ILE A 52 -9.00 -16.12 -4.99
CA ILE A 52 -9.23 -15.09 -3.96
C ILE A 52 -8.23 -13.95 -4.15
N GLU A 53 -6.96 -14.28 -4.41
CA GLU A 53 -5.92 -13.27 -4.56
C GLU A 53 -6.14 -12.36 -5.77
N VAL A 54 -6.56 -12.91 -6.92
CA VAL A 54 -6.95 -12.11 -8.09
C VAL A 54 -8.09 -11.14 -7.75
N LEU A 55 -9.10 -11.58 -7.00
CA LEU A 55 -10.21 -10.71 -6.60
C LEU A 55 -9.76 -9.62 -5.63
N ARG A 56 -8.84 -9.91 -4.71
CA ARG A 56 -8.26 -8.91 -3.80
C ARG A 56 -7.50 -7.82 -4.55
N LEU A 57 -6.66 -8.19 -5.51
CA LEU A 57 -5.90 -7.23 -6.32
C LEU A 57 -6.84 -6.31 -7.10
N LEU A 58 -7.88 -6.88 -7.72
CA LEU A 58 -8.88 -6.09 -8.45
C LEU A 58 -9.70 -5.16 -7.54
N ALA A 59 -10.04 -5.60 -6.33
CA ALA A 59 -10.70 -4.75 -5.35
C ALA A 59 -9.80 -3.58 -4.92
N LEU A 60 -8.51 -3.84 -4.71
CA LEU A 60 -7.51 -2.79 -4.41
C LEU A 60 -7.37 -1.79 -5.55
N GLU A 61 -7.29 -2.26 -6.80
CA GLU A 61 -7.24 -1.39 -7.99
C GLU A 61 -8.50 -0.55 -8.13
N SER A 62 -9.68 -1.14 -7.90
CA SER A 62 -10.96 -0.42 -7.99
C SER A 62 -11.10 0.63 -6.89
N ASN A 63 -10.69 0.32 -5.66
CA ASN A 63 -10.68 1.26 -4.55
C ASN A 63 -9.70 2.42 -4.82
N ARG A 64 -8.54 2.11 -5.41
CA ARG A 64 -7.58 3.13 -5.84
C ARG A 64 -8.17 4.05 -6.92
N ALA A 65 -8.79 3.49 -7.95
CA ALA A 65 -9.43 4.27 -9.02
C ALA A 65 -10.56 5.16 -8.46
N ALA A 66 -11.39 4.63 -7.56
CA ALA A 66 -12.44 5.40 -6.88
C ALA A 66 -11.87 6.57 -6.08
N HIS A 67 -10.72 6.38 -5.42
CA HIS A 67 -10.03 7.42 -4.66
C HIS A 67 -9.36 8.47 -5.56
N GLU A 68 -8.89 8.08 -6.75
CA GLU A 68 -8.33 9.01 -7.76
C GLU A 68 -9.43 9.84 -8.44
N THR A 69 -10.66 9.34 -8.57
CA THR A 69 -11.82 10.10 -9.08
C THR A 69 -12.52 10.98 -8.04
N ALA A 70 -12.24 10.80 -6.75
CA ALA A 70 -12.75 11.70 -5.72
C ALA A 70 -11.94 13.02 -5.77
N THR A 71 -12.60 14.09 -6.24
CA THR A 71 -12.03 15.42 -6.49
C THR A 71 -10.99 15.86 -5.44
N PRO A 72 -9.74 16.17 -5.84
CA PRO A 72 -8.71 16.69 -4.94
C PRO A 72 -8.94 18.19 -4.70
N GLY A 73 -9.96 18.54 -3.91
CA GLY A 73 -10.38 19.93 -3.71
C GLY A 73 -10.08 20.55 -2.34
N GLU A 74 -10.04 19.77 -1.25
CA GLU A 74 -10.25 20.39 0.08
C GLU A 74 -9.33 19.89 1.21
N ARG A 75 -8.21 19.25 0.88
CA ARG A 75 -7.22 18.79 1.89
C ARG A 75 -5.76 19.06 1.53
N ALA A 76 -5.51 20.01 0.63
CA ALA A 76 -4.14 20.33 0.20
C ALA A 76 -3.26 20.89 1.34
N ASP A 77 -3.85 21.48 2.37
CA ASP A 77 -3.13 22.21 3.44
C ASP A 77 -3.06 21.51 4.81
N ALA A 78 -3.61 20.30 4.95
CA ALA A 78 -3.43 19.58 6.20
C ALA A 78 -2.00 18.98 6.25
N PRO A 79 -1.13 19.40 7.20
CA PRO A 79 0.17 18.77 7.37
C PRO A 79 -0.02 17.28 7.64
N SER A 80 0.81 16.46 7.00
CA SER A 80 0.79 15.01 7.23
C SER A 80 0.89 14.72 8.73
N PRO A 81 0.00 13.88 9.30
CA PRO A 81 0.03 13.56 10.73
C PRO A 81 1.30 12.78 11.11
N VAL A 82 1.97 12.17 10.12
CA VAL A 82 3.26 11.48 10.28
C VAL A 82 4.38 12.41 9.85
N ARG A 83 5.33 12.66 10.77
CA ARG A 83 6.53 13.49 10.56
C ARG A 83 7.77 12.62 10.42
N ALA A 84 8.69 13.05 9.56
CA ALA A 84 9.98 12.41 9.41
C ALA A 84 10.81 12.56 10.68
N ASN A 85 11.36 11.45 11.14
CA ASN A 85 12.24 11.39 12.30
C ASN A 85 13.70 11.39 11.83
N ILE A 86 14.08 12.28 10.93
CA ILE A 86 15.45 12.45 10.44
C ILE A 86 15.81 13.92 10.44
N GLU A 87 17.09 14.21 10.65
CA GLU A 87 17.61 15.58 10.60
C GLU A 87 17.49 16.13 9.15
N PRO A 88 17.12 17.42 8.98
CA PRO A 88 17.20 18.08 7.69
C PRO A 88 18.60 17.98 7.08
N ASP A 89 18.68 17.68 5.78
CA ASP A 89 19.96 17.68 5.09
C ASP A 89 20.39 19.14 4.81
N PRO A 90 21.53 19.61 5.35
CA PRO A 90 21.99 20.99 5.13
C PRO A 90 22.33 21.27 3.66
N ASN A 91 22.57 20.24 2.84
CA ASN A 91 22.88 20.39 1.41
C ASN A 91 21.63 20.39 0.51
N ALA A 92 20.45 20.12 1.08
CA ALA A 92 19.19 20.04 0.35
C ALA A 92 18.05 20.76 1.10
N PRO A 93 18.17 22.07 1.36
CA PRO A 93 17.14 22.83 2.08
C PRO A 93 15.81 22.91 1.31
N ASP A 94 15.82 22.66 0.00
CA ASP A 94 14.66 22.67 -0.89
C ASP A 94 13.83 21.36 -0.88
N VAL A 95 14.35 20.31 -0.22
CA VAL A 95 13.69 19.02 -0.07
C VAL A 95 13.64 18.66 1.42
N PRO A 96 12.57 19.06 2.15
CA PRO A 96 12.46 18.79 3.58
C PRO A 96 12.36 17.28 3.89
N PRO A 97 12.73 16.86 5.11
CA PRO A 97 12.63 15.47 5.58
C PRO A 97 11.28 14.78 5.31
N ASP A 98 10.17 15.50 5.48
CA ASP A 98 8.82 14.96 5.27
C ASP A 98 8.57 14.56 3.81
N GLU A 99 9.18 15.27 2.86
CA GLU A 99 9.10 14.92 1.44
C GLU A 99 9.95 13.69 1.11
N MET A 100 11.14 13.58 1.73
CA MET A 100 11.97 12.38 1.61
C MET A 100 11.25 11.16 2.20
N LEU A 101 10.60 11.33 3.35
CA LEU A 101 9.78 10.31 3.97
C LEU A 101 8.62 9.89 3.07
N ALA A 102 7.89 10.85 2.49
CA ALA A 102 6.79 10.60 1.58
C ALA A 102 7.25 9.80 0.34
N TRP A 103 8.37 10.21 -0.26
CA TRP A 103 8.97 9.53 -1.40
C TRP A 103 9.32 8.07 -1.08
N VAL A 104 10.07 7.85 0.00
CA VAL A 104 10.52 6.50 0.38
C VAL A 104 9.33 5.64 0.80
N GLY A 105 8.35 6.21 1.51
CA GLY A 105 7.13 5.51 1.88
C GLY A 105 6.31 5.03 0.70
N VAL A 106 6.29 5.78 -0.40
CA VAL A 106 5.56 5.40 -1.62
C VAL A 106 6.31 4.34 -2.44
N HIS A 107 7.64 4.45 -2.53
CA HIS A 107 8.44 3.66 -3.47
C HIS A 107 9.14 2.46 -2.84
N ALA A 108 9.57 2.56 -1.59
CA ALA A 108 10.34 1.54 -0.91
C ALA A 108 10.02 1.52 0.60
N PRO A 109 8.76 1.22 0.98
CA PRO A 109 8.29 1.37 2.35
C PRO A 109 9.13 0.56 3.35
N HIS A 110 9.70 -0.58 2.94
CA HIS A 110 10.58 -1.43 3.76
C HIS A 110 11.79 -0.70 4.39
N TYR A 111 12.24 0.43 3.82
CA TYR A 111 13.30 1.26 4.39
C TYR A 111 12.84 2.23 5.49
N LEU A 112 11.54 2.31 5.77
CA LEU A 112 10.99 3.10 6.89
C LEU A 112 11.13 2.41 8.25
N SER A 113 11.71 1.20 8.29
CA SER A 113 11.97 0.42 9.50
C SER A 113 12.74 1.20 10.57
N SER A 114 13.68 2.04 10.15
CA SER A 114 14.50 2.87 11.04
C SER A 114 15.08 4.07 10.33
N GLN A 115 15.45 5.07 11.13
CA GLN A 115 16.17 6.26 10.66
C GLN A 115 17.41 5.89 9.82
N ARG A 116 18.21 4.93 10.30
CA ARG A 116 19.44 4.52 9.61
C ARG A 116 19.15 3.93 8.23
N SER A 117 18.14 3.07 8.14
CA SER A 117 17.71 2.43 6.89
C SER A 117 17.22 3.47 5.89
N LEU A 118 16.42 4.43 6.36
CA LEU A 118 15.94 5.56 5.56
C LEU A 118 17.11 6.41 5.05
N THR A 119 18.02 6.85 5.92
CA THR A 119 19.17 7.69 5.54
C THR A 119 20.09 6.99 4.54
N HIS A 120 20.36 5.69 4.73
CA HIS A 120 21.14 4.90 3.78
C HIS A 120 20.47 4.85 2.40
N TYR A 121 19.15 4.64 2.36
CA TYR A 121 18.40 4.61 1.11
C TYR A 121 18.41 5.97 0.40
N ILE A 122 18.13 7.06 1.13
CA ILE A 122 18.12 8.42 0.58
C ILE A 122 19.45 8.74 -0.11
N ARG A 123 20.57 8.46 0.58
CA ARG A 123 21.92 8.69 0.06
C ARG A 123 22.25 7.75 -1.09
N GLY A 124 22.05 6.45 -0.91
CA GLY A 124 22.43 5.44 -1.90
C GLY A 124 21.65 5.52 -3.22
N TRP A 125 20.40 5.99 -3.16
CA TRP A 125 19.52 6.11 -4.32
C TRP A 125 19.31 7.54 -4.82
N ASN A 126 20.06 8.51 -4.27
CA ASN A 126 19.97 9.93 -4.60
C ASN A 126 18.51 10.44 -4.67
N VAL A 127 17.79 10.26 -3.56
CA VAL A 127 16.36 10.60 -3.47
C VAL A 127 16.12 12.10 -3.64
N VAL A 128 17.02 12.94 -3.16
CA VAL A 128 16.92 14.40 -3.27
C VAL A 128 16.78 14.85 -4.72
N ASP A 129 17.69 14.41 -5.60
CA ASP A 129 17.65 14.82 -7.01
C ASP A 129 16.43 14.27 -7.74
N LYS A 130 15.96 13.08 -7.35
CA LYS A 130 14.71 12.52 -7.87
C LYS A 130 13.49 13.35 -7.48
N ILE A 131 13.44 13.83 -6.24
CA ILE A 131 12.37 14.72 -5.77
C ILE A 131 12.44 16.05 -6.51
N ARG A 132 13.63 16.66 -6.65
CA ARG A 132 13.82 17.90 -7.42
C ARG A 132 13.29 17.77 -8.84
N ARG A 133 13.65 16.67 -9.53
CA ARG A 133 13.16 16.38 -10.87
C ARG A 133 11.64 16.18 -10.92
N ALA A 134 11.08 15.42 -9.98
CA ALA A 134 9.64 15.21 -9.90
C ALA A 134 8.88 16.52 -9.63
N LYS A 135 9.47 17.45 -8.86
CA LYS A 135 8.92 18.80 -8.65
C LYS A 135 8.95 19.62 -9.93
N SER A 136 10.07 19.63 -10.67
CA SER A 136 10.17 20.37 -11.92
C SER A 136 9.23 19.84 -13.01
N GLU A 137 8.97 18.53 -13.00
CA GLU A 137 8.01 17.87 -13.91
C GLU A 137 6.55 17.97 -13.42
N GLY A 138 6.31 18.50 -12.21
CA GLY A 138 4.97 18.61 -11.62
C GLY A 138 4.36 17.28 -11.13
N THR A 139 5.11 16.18 -11.16
CA THR A 139 4.64 14.82 -10.81
C THR A 139 4.73 14.51 -9.32
N PHE A 140 5.48 15.32 -8.54
CA PHE A 140 5.67 15.09 -7.11
C PHE A 140 4.38 15.21 -6.28
N THR A 141 3.41 15.98 -6.75
CA THR A 141 2.08 16.11 -6.11
C THR A 141 1.36 14.76 -5.99
N ALA A 142 1.49 13.89 -7.00
CA ALA A 142 0.94 12.54 -6.99
C ALA A 142 1.60 11.64 -5.94
N VAL A 143 2.90 11.82 -5.70
CA VAL A 143 3.64 11.12 -4.63
C VAL A 143 3.09 11.53 -3.27
N LEU A 144 2.89 12.83 -3.02
CA LEU A 144 2.31 13.32 -1.77
C LEU A 144 0.87 12.85 -1.57
N ALA A 145 0.04 12.83 -2.62
CA ALA A 145 -1.32 12.31 -2.56
C ALA A 145 -1.32 10.83 -2.17
N LYS A 146 -0.50 10.01 -2.84
CA LYS A 146 -0.35 8.59 -2.52
C LYS A 146 0.20 8.37 -1.11
N TRP A 147 1.18 9.15 -0.67
CA TRP A 147 1.71 9.07 0.68
C TRP A 147 0.61 9.26 1.74
N ARG A 148 -0.24 10.29 1.59
CA ARG A 148 -1.37 10.54 2.51
C ARG A 148 -2.33 9.36 2.63
N THR A 149 -2.51 8.57 1.56
CA THR A 149 -3.34 7.36 1.60
C THR A 149 -2.68 6.20 2.35
N LEU A 150 -1.35 6.14 2.37
CA LEU A 150 -0.59 5.05 3.00
C LEU A 150 -0.32 5.30 4.49
N VAL A 151 -0.20 6.57 4.88
CA VAL A 151 0.09 7.03 6.25
C VAL A 151 -0.78 6.36 7.34
N PRO A 152 -2.10 6.20 7.17
CA PRO A 152 -2.95 5.56 8.19
C PRO A 152 -2.62 4.07 8.42
N ASP A 153 -2.06 3.38 7.43
CA ASP A 153 -1.76 1.94 7.49
C ASP A 153 -0.33 1.62 7.98
N LEU A 154 0.56 2.62 7.96
CA LEU A 154 1.94 2.50 8.45
C LEU A 154 2.08 2.01 9.89
N PRO A 155 1.28 2.48 10.87
CA PRO A 155 1.37 2.00 12.24
C PRO A 155 1.01 0.52 12.39
N ARG A 156 0.20 -0.04 11.49
CA ARG A 156 -0.37 -1.39 11.63
C ARG A 156 0.47 -2.48 10.97
N ALA A 157 1.08 -2.20 9.83
CA ALA A 157 1.86 -3.19 9.09
C ALA A 157 3.23 -3.51 9.73
N TRP A 158 3.66 -2.71 10.71
CA TRP A 158 5.03 -2.73 11.20
C TRP A 158 5.15 -3.15 12.68
N ARG A 159 4.13 -2.99 13.52
CA ARG A 159 4.23 -3.31 14.97
C ARG A 159 4.03 -4.79 15.35
N SER A 160 4.30 -5.75 14.48
CA SER A 160 4.10 -7.18 14.79
C SER A 160 5.32 -8.04 14.51
N GLY A 161 6.29 -8.03 15.43
CA GLY A 161 7.38 -9.01 15.41
C GLY A 161 8.40 -8.84 16.55
N PRO A 162 8.89 -9.93 17.17
CA PRO A 162 9.98 -9.89 18.16
C PRO A 162 11.33 -9.40 17.61
N LEU A 163 11.46 -9.24 16.28
CA LEU A 163 12.67 -8.85 15.56
C LEU A 163 13.02 -7.34 15.66
N TRP A 164 12.21 -6.55 16.36
CA TRP A 164 12.18 -5.09 16.20
C TRP A 164 12.80 -4.32 17.38
N THR A 165 13.22 -5.04 18.43
CA THR A 165 13.88 -4.49 19.63
C THR A 165 15.31 -4.01 19.41
N GLY A 166 15.88 -4.15 18.20
CA GLY A 166 17.27 -3.78 17.89
C GLY A 166 17.50 -2.83 16.72
N ILE A 167 16.45 -2.34 16.03
CA ILE A 167 16.59 -1.66 14.73
C ILE A 167 16.67 -0.12 14.87
N GLY A 168 16.64 0.41 16.10
CA GLY A 168 16.65 1.85 16.38
C GLY A 168 15.27 2.49 16.23
N PRO A 169 15.14 3.81 16.50
CA PRO A 169 13.85 4.48 16.40
C PRO A 169 13.30 4.41 14.95
N PRO A 170 11.98 4.32 14.78
CA PRO A 170 11.37 4.32 13.45
C PRO A 170 11.72 5.60 12.71
N ALA A 171 11.72 5.51 11.38
CA ALA A 171 12.07 6.63 10.50
C ALA A 171 11.07 7.80 10.54
N TYR A 172 9.98 7.64 11.28
CA TYR A 172 8.89 8.59 11.42
C TYR A 172 8.35 8.60 12.85
N VAL A 173 7.81 9.74 13.25
CA VAL A 173 7.04 9.88 14.50
C VAL A 173 5.56 9.62 14.14
N PRO A 174 4.92 8.61 14.75
CA PRO A 174 3.47 8.42 14.57
C PRO A 174 2.71 9.63 15.14
N PRO A 175 1.50 9.92 14.63
CA PRO A 175 0.65 10.96 15.20
C PRO A 175 0.25 10.69 16.65
#